data_AF-A0A5N6TIJ1-F1
#
_entry.id   AF-A0A5N6TIJ1-F1
#
_cell.length_a   1.000
_cell.length_b   1.000
_cell.length_c   1.000
_cell.angle_alpha   90.00
_cell.angle_beta   90.00
_cell.angle_gamma   90.00
#
_symmetry.space_group_name_H-M   'P 1'
#
loop_
_entity.id
_entity.type
_entity.pdbx_description
1 polymer ?
#
loop_
_entity_poly.entity_id
_entity_poly.type
_entity_poly.pdbx_seq_one_letter_code
_entity_poly.pdbx_strand_id
1 'polypeptide(L)'
;MSLNTQTRQTYRAILRELPRLSLSNPTPLHRRLRDLYRTNQTADEDELRMRLQTADQMAQYARAQRSYVALLDRYNPGMTMDEEERIRLTARRVGWDLPVTPGSSKE
;
A
#
# COMPACT_ATOMS: atom_id res chain seq x y z
N MET A 1 5.05 -19.27 22.13
CA MET A 1 4.85 -19.80 20.76
C MET A 1 6.18 -20.30 20.23
N SER A 2 6.20 -21.36 19.41
CA SER A 2 7.44 -21.78 18.74
C SER A 2 7.87 -20.73 17.71
N LEU A 3 9.18 -20.47 17.61
CA LEU A 3 9.78 -19.55 16.63
C LEU A 3 9.29 -19.85 15.20
N ASN A 4 9.25 -21.14 14.82
CA ASN A 4 8.73 -21.56 13.52
C ASN A 4 7.27 -21.15 13.28
N THR A 5 6.43 -21.21 14.32
CA THR A 5 5.04 -20.78 14.23
C THR A 5 4.96 -19.27 14.04
N GLN A 6 5.78 -18.51 14.75
CA GLN A 6 5.87 -17.06 14.64
C GLN A 6 6.37 -16.64 13.25
N THR A 7 7.41 -17.28 12.72
CA THR A 7 7.91 -17.05 11.35
C THR A 7 6.83 -17.26 10.30
N ARG A 8 6.02 -18.31 10.43
CA ARG A 8 4.89 -18.57 9.51
C ARG A 8 3.79 -17.51 9.65
N GLN A 9 3.52 -17.05 10.86
CA GLN A 9 2.53 -16.01 11.12
C GLN A 9 2.95 -14.67 10.51
N THR A 10 4.17 -14.20 10.78
CA THR A 10 4.69 -12.93 10.24
C THR A 10 4.81 -12.98 8.72
N TYR A 11 5.30 -14.08 8.15
CA TYR A 11 5.34 -14.29 6.70
C TYR A 11 3.95 -14.14 6.07
N ARG A 12 2.94 -14.84 6.62
CA ARG A 12 1.56 -14.75 6.12
C ARG A 12 0.91 -13.39 6.38
N ALA A 13 1.32 -12.67 7.41
CA ALA A 13 0.82 -11.32 7.68
C ALA A 13 1.28 -10.36 6.57
N ILE A 14 2.58 -10.37 6.24
CA ILE A 14 3.14 -9.55 5.15
C ILE A 14 2.52 -9.92 3.81
N LEU A 15 2.38 -11.21 3.50
CA LEU A 15 1.80 -11.66 2.23
C LEU A 15 0.36 -11.18 2.01
N ARG A 16 -0.42 -10.95 3.07
CA ARG A 16 -1.81 -10.48 2.97
C ARG A 16 -1.90 -8.99 2.63
N GLU A 17 -0.86 -8.23 2.94
CA GLU A 17 -0.79 -6.79 2.66
C GLU A 17 -0.28 -6.52 1.24
N LEU A 18 0.35 -7.49 0.60
CA LEU A 18 0.76 -7.38 -0.80
C LEU A 18 -0.44 -7.55 -1.76
N PRO A 19 -0.39 -6.96 -2.96
CA PRO A 19 -1.42 -7.13 -3.97
C PRO A 19 -1.71 -8.60 -4.25
N ARG A 20 -3.01 -8.94 -4.36
CA ARG A 20 -3.45 -10.33 -4.55
C ARG A 20 -2.90 -10.88 -5.86
N LEU A 21 -2.27 -12.04 -5.74
CA LEU A 21 -1.63 -12.76 -6.84
C LEU A 21 -2.64 -13.53 -7.68
N SER A 22 -2.35 -13.64 -8.97
CA SER A 22 -2.69 -14.84 -9.75
C SER A 22 -1.71 -15.95 -9.36
N LEU A 23 -2.21 -17.15 -9.02
CA LEU A 23 -1.37 -18.31 -8.62
C LEU A 23 -0.30 -18.66 -9.66
N SER A 24 -0.53 -18.34 -10.93
CA SER A 24 0.35 -18.67 -12.04
C SER A 24 1.56 -17.76 -12.18
N ASN A 25 1.46 -16.48 -11.76
CA ASN A 25 2.51 -15.48 -12.01
C ASN A 25 2.89 -14.74 -10.72
N PRO A 26 3.77 -15.33 -9.88
CA PRO A 26 4.21 -14.68 -8.67
C PRO A 26 5.10 -13.47 -8.96
N THR A 27 4.78 -12.32 -8.35
CA THR A 27 5.56 -11.09 -8.53
C THR A 27 7.01 -11.26 -8.05
N PRO A 28 7.98 -10.52 -8.61
CA PRO A 28 9.37 -10.58 -8.18
C PRO A 28 9.56 -10.34 -6.67
N LEU A 29 8.75 -9.44 -6.09
CA LEU A 29 8.74 -9.13 -4.66
C LEU A 29 8.37 -10.38 -3.83
N HIS A 30 7.35 -11.13 -4.24
CA HIS A 30 6.96 -12.36 -3.55
C HIS A 30 8.06 -13.41 -3.53
N ARG A 31 8.80 -13.55 -4.64
CA ARG A 31 9.95 -14.46 -4.73
C ARG A 31 11.05 -14.01 -3.77
N ARG A 32 11.41 -12.73 -3.81
CA ARG A 32 12.41 -12.15 -2.89
C ARG A 32 12.04 -12.34 -1.43
N LEU A 33 10.79 -12.10 -1.04
CA LEU A 33 10.33 -12.29 0.34
C LEU A 33 10.43 -13.77 0.75
N ARG A 34 10.05 -14.70 -0.14
CA ARG A 34 10.19 -16.13 0.12
C ARG A 34 11.66 -16.52 0.32
N ASP A 35 12.55 -15.99 -0.50
CA ASP A 35 13.98 -16.28 -0.41
C ASP A 35 14.57 -15.74 0.90
N LEU A 36 14.24 -14.51 1.29
CA LEU A 36 14.65 -13.93 2.59
C LEU A 36 14.25 -14.80 3.79
N TYR A 37 13.01 -15.31 3.79
CA TYR A 37 12.54 -16.18 4.89
C TYR A 37 13.17 -17.58 4.87
N ARG A 38 13.65 -18.05 3.71
CA ARG A 38 14.39 -19.31 3.57
C ARG A 38 15.84 -19.18 4.02
N THR A 39 16.53 -18.11 3.60
CA THR A 39 17.94 -17.89 3.96
C THR A 39 18.12 -17.61 5.45
N ASN A 40 17.13 -17.02 6.11
CA ASN A 40 17.22 -16.63 7.51
C ASN A 40 17.05 -17.79 8.51
N GLN A 41 16.87 -19.03 8.07
CA GLN A 41 16.78 -20.19 8.95
C GLN A 41 18.11 -20.58 9.62
N THR A 42 19.24 -20.10 9.09
CA THR A 42 20.58 -20.44 9.59
C THR A 42 21.19 -19.35 10.48
N ALA A 43 20.44 -18.31 10.83
CA ALA A 43 20.91 -17.21 11.68
C ALA A 43 20.83 -17.58 13.17
N ASP A 44 21.57 -16.85 14.01
CA ASP A 44 21.49 -16.96 15.47
C ASP A 44 20.07 -16.68 15.98
N GLU A 45 19.68 -17.31 17.09
CA GLU A 45 18.32 -17.20 17.63
C GLU A 45 17.92 -15.76 17.97
N ASP A 46 18.85 -14.97 18.53
CA ASP A 46 18.58 -13.58 18.91
C ASP A 46 18.42 -12.69 17.69
N GLU A 47 19.23 -12.90 16.65
CA GLU A 47 19.09 -12.20 15.39
C GLU A 47 17.76 -12.56 14.70
N LEU A 48 17.37 -13.84 14.74
CA LEU A 48 16.10 -14.31 14.21
C LEU A 48 14.92 -13.63 14.93
N ARG A 49 14.98 -13.51 16.26
CA ARG A 49 13.94 -12.83 17.06
C ARG A 49 13.82 -11.36 16.68
N MET A 50 14.93 -10.64 16.56
CA MET A 50 14.91 -9.23 16.13
C MET A 50 14.29 -9.09 14.74
N ARG A 51 14.71 -9.92 13.77
CA ARG A 51 14.17 -9.90 12.40
C ARG A 51 12.67 -10.22 12.37
N LEU A 52 12.20 -11.16 13.19
CA LEU A 52 10.77 -11.46 13.32
C LEU A 52 9.97 -10.29 13.90
N GLN A 53 10.52 -9.56 14.87
CA GLN A 53 9.89 -8.34 15.38
C GLN A 53 9.82 -7.25 14.31
N THR A 54 10.90 -7.01 13.58
CA THR A 54 10.91 -6.05 12.45
C THR A 54 9.87 -6.42 11.39
N ALA A 55 9.78 -7.71 11.05
CA ALA A 55 8.79 -8.20 10.10
C ALA A 55 7.34 -7.97 10.59
N ASP A 56 7.08 -8.16 11.88
CA ASP A 56 5.77 -7.90 12.47
C ASP A 56 5.43 -6.40 12.46
N GLN A 57 6.37 -5.54 12.85
CA GLN A 57 6.22 -4.08 12.76
C GLN A 57 5.91 -3.63 11.34
N MET A 58 6.59 -4.20 10.35
CA MET A 58 6.33 -3.89 8.94
C MET A 58 4.93 -4.33 8.49
N ALA A 59 4.46 -5.49 8.93
CA ALA A 59 3.10 -5.95 8.64
C ALA A 59 2.04 -5.04 9.29
N GLN A 60 2.29 -4.58 10.51
CA GLN A 60 1.42 -3.62 11.20
C GLN A 60 1.38 -2.27 10.47
N TYR A 61 2.55 -1.76 10.04
CA TYR A 61 2.66 -0.54 9.26
C TYR A 61 1.90 -0.63 7.94
N ALA A 62 2.06 -1.71 7.18
CA ALA A 62 1.36 -1.90 5.92
C ALA A 62 -0.18 -1.93 6.10
N ARG A 63 -0.65 -2.59 7.16
CA ARG A 63 -2.07 -2.57 7.53
C ARG A 63 -2.56 -1.15 7.85
N ALA A 64 -1.79 -0.40 8.63
CA ALA A 64 -2.09 0.97 8.98
C ALA A 64 -2.13 1.87 7.73
N GLN A 65 -1.19 1.69 6.80
CA GLN A 65 -1.15 2.40 5.53
C GLN A 65 -2.41 2.15 4.70
N ARG A 66 -2.87 0.90 4.61
CA ARG A 66 -4.13 0.59 3.92
C ARG A 66 -5.32 1.29 4.56
N SER A 67 -5.42 1.29 5.89
CA SER A 67 -6.49 2.03 6.57
C SER A 67 -6.38 3.53 6.33
N TYR A 68 -5.17 4.08 6.40
CA TYR A 68 -4.92 5.50 6.17
C TYR A 68 -5.41 5.93 4.78
N VAL A 69 -5.05 5.20 3.72
CA VAL A 69 -5.52 5.48 2.36
C VAL A 69 -7.05 5.42 2.30
N ALA A 70 -7.67 4.39 2.88
CA ALA A 70 -9.14 4.29 2.88
C ALA A 70 -9.84 5.43 3.64
N LEU A 71 -9.25 5.90 4.75
CA LEU A 71 -9.73 7.07 5.49
C LEU A 71 -9.56 8.35 4.68
N LEU A 72 -8.41 8.51 4.03
CA LEU A 72 -8.09 9.66 3.20
C LEU A 72 -9.07 9.80 2.04
N ASP A 73 -9.34 8.72 1.31
CA ASP A 73 -10.32 8.70 0.21
C ASP A 73 -11.74 9.03 0.69
N ARG A 74 -12.11 8.56 1.89
CA ARG A 74 -13.46 8.77 2.45
C ARG A 74 -13.70 10.21 2.89
N TYR A 75 -12.72 10.80 3.56
CA TYR A 75 -12.87 12.12 4.17
C TYR A 75 -12.33 13.25 3.28
N ASN A 76 -11.49 12.94 2.29
CA ASN A 76 -10.95 13.91 1.35
C ASN A 76 -11.02 13.42 -0.12
N PRO A 77 -12.23 13.16 -0.64
CA PRO A 77 -12.41 12.67 -2.01
C PRO A 77 -11.99 13.68 -3.09
N GLY A 78 -11.80 14.95 -2.72
CA GLY A 78 -11.35 16.01 -3.61
C GLY A 78 -9.85 16.30 -3.56
N MET A 79 -9.05 15.54 -2.79
CA MET A 79 -7.61 15.86 -2.62
C MET A 79 -6.81 15.76 -3.91
N THR A 80 -7.25 14.89 -4.83
CA THR A 80 -6.58 14.63 -6.11
C THR A 80 -7.13 15.51 -7.24
N MET A 81 -8.20 16.27 -6.98
CA MET A 81 -8.84 17.12 -7.97
C MET A 81 -8.17 18.49 -7.96
N ASP A 82 -7.75 18.95 -9.14
CA ASP A 82 -7.19 20.28 -9.29
C ASP A 82 -8.24 21.37 -9.05
N GLU A 83 -7.79 22.54 -8.61
CA GLU A 83 -8.65 23.69 -8.31
C GLU A 83 -9.50 24.09 -9.52
N GLU A 84 -8.93 24.04 -10.73
CA GLU A 84 -9.62 24.35 -11.99
C GLU A 84 -10.74 23.35 -12.30
N GLU A 85 -10.48 22.05 -12.12
CA GLU A 85 -11.47 21.00 -12.35
C GLU A 85 -12.63 21.10 -11.34
N ARG A 86 -12.32 21.44 -10.08
CA ARG A 86 -13.33 21.72 -9.05
C ARG A 86 -14.24 22.88 -9.44
N ILE A 87 -13.66 23.99 -9.92
CA ILE A 87 -14.42 25.16 -10.38
C ILE A 87 -15.31 24.78 -11.56
N ARG A 88 -14.78 24.02 -12.54
CA ARG A 88 -15.55 23.56 -13.70
C ARG A 88 -16.74 22.67 -13.32
N LEU A 89 -16.54 21.69 -12.43
CA LEU A 89 -17.63 20.81 -11.97
C LEU A 89 -18.68 21.58 -11.17
N THR A 90 -18.27 22.56 -10.39
CA THR A 90 -19.18 23.44 -9.64
C THR A 90 -20.00 24.33 -10.59
N ALA A 91 -19.37 24.89 -11.62
CA ALA A 91 -20.07 25.65 -12.67
C ALA A 91 -21.10 24.78 -13.40
N ARG A 92 -20.73 23.55 -13.79
CA ARG A 92 -21.66 22.61 -14.45
C ARG A 92 -22.85 22.24 -13.58
N ARG A 93 -22.65 22.16 -12.26
CA ARG A 93 -23.74 21.88 -11.30
C ARG A 93 -24.84 22.95 -11.34
N VAL A 94 -24.51 24.20 -11.69
CA VAL A 94 -25.47 25.29 -11.85
C VAL A 94 -25.90 25.52 -13.31
N GLY A 95 -25.47 24.66 -14.24
CA GLY A 95 -25.77 24.77 -15.67
C GLY A 95 -24.90 25.78 -16.42
N TRP A 96 -23.74 26.15 -15.88
CA TRP A 96 -22.80 27.10 -16.49
C TRP A 96 -21.53 26.35 -16.94
N ASP A 97 -20.97 26.71 -18.08
CA ASP A 97 -19.65 26.22 -18.50
C ASP A 97 -18.60 27.32 -18.30
N LEU A 98 -17.44 26.93 -17.78
CA LEU A 98 -16.34 27.84 -17.51
C LEU A 98 -15.68 28.27 -18.84
N PRO A 99 -15.42 29.57 -19.07
CA PRO A 99 -14.74 30.03 -20.28
C PRO A 99 -13.29 29.51 -20.33
N VAL A 100 -12.83 29.14 -21.53
CA VAL A 100 -11.46 28.68 -21.76
C VAL A 100 -10.51 29.87 -21.57
N THR A 101 -9.64 29.79 -20.56
CA THR A 101 -8.60 30.80 -20.37
C THR A 101 -7.44 30.53 -21.35
N PRO A 102 -6.86 31.56 -21.98
CA PRO A 102 -5.83 31.39 -23.02
C PRO A 102 -4.51 30.74 -22.54
N GLY A 103 -4.37 30.45 -21.24
CA GLY A 103 -3.25 29.71 -20.66
C GLY A 103 -3.51 28.21 -20.42
N SER A 104 -4.77 27.75 -20.50
CA SER A 104 -5.16 26.36 -20.21
C SER A 104 -5.07 25.41 -21.42
N SER A 105 -4.78 25.96 -22.61
CA SER A 105 -4.75 25.22 -23.89
C SER A 105 -3.33 25.10 -24.46
N LYS A 106 -2.34 24.83 -23.62
CA LYS A 106 -1.01 24.38 -24.05
C LYS A 106 -0.63 23.12 -23.28
N GLU A 107 -1.09 21.98 -23.79
CA GLU A 107 -0.34 20.73 -24.06
C GLU A 107 -1.31 19.64 -24.53
#